data_AF-A0A6G4N8N8-F1
#
_entry.id   AF-A0A6G4N8N8-F1
#
_cell.length_a   1.000
_cell.length_b   1.000
_cell.length_c   1.000
_cell.angle_alpha   90.00
_cell.angle_beta   90.00
_cell.angle_gamma   90.00
#
_symmetry.space_group_name_H-M   'P 1'
#
loop_
_entity.id
_entity.type
_entity.pdbx_description
1 polymer ?
#
loop_
_entity_poly.entity_id
_entity_poly.type
_entity_poly.pdbx_seq_one_letter_code
_entity_poly.pdbx_strand_id
1 'polypeptide(L)'
;TRLSMSDTLANAIQSSLINATGAQNQGVKRQTFAVLRETTAPAVLLELGFLSNPQEAARLNTSAYQETLANAIVAGIKRYYSIYN
;
A
#
# COMPACT_ATOMS: atom_id res chain seq x y z
N THR A 1 17.23 5.11 8.78
CA THR A 1 16.72 6.50 8.56
C THR A 1 15.23 6.47 8.32
N ARG A 2 14.50 7.59 8.48
CA ARG A 2 13.06 7.68 8.18
C ARG A 2 12.70 7.15 6.78
N LEU A 3 13.49 7.52 5.77
CA LEU A 3 13.28 7.06 4.39
C LEU A 3 13.42 5.55 4.24
N SER A 4 14.39 4.93 4.92
CA SER A 4 14.53 3.47 4.93
C SER A 4 13.34 2.79 5.60
N MET A 5 12.79 3.38 6.68
CA MET A 5 11.61 2.84 7.36
C MET A 5 10.37 2.95 6.47
N SER A 6 10.19 4.07 5.76
CA SER A 6 9.15 4.22 4.73
C SER A 6 9.27 3.18 3.62
N ASP A 7 10.50 2.89 3.17
CA ASP A 7 10.76 1.90 2.13
C ASP A 7 10.38 0.48 2.58
N THR A 8 10.77 0.10 3.80
CA THR A 8 10.39 -1.18 4.41
C THR A 8 8.86 -1.28 4.58
N LEU A 9 8.22 -0.22 5.07
CA LEU A 9 6.76 -0.16 5.22
C LEU A 9 6.05 -0.31 3.87
N ALA A 10 6.51 0.41 2.84
CA ALA A 10 5.94 0.34 1.50
C ALA A 10 6.04 -1.07 0.92
N ASN A 11 7.20 -1.71 1.01
CA ASN A 11 7.39 -3.07 0.50
C ASN A 11 6.54 -4.11 1.25
N ALA A 12 6.38 -3.96 2.57
CA ALA A 12 5.53 -4.84 3.37
C ALA A 12 4.05 -4.73 2.95
N ILE A 13 3.52 -3.50 2.81
CA ILE A 13 2.14 -3.28 2.37
C ILE A 13 1.94 -3.71 0.92
N GLN A 14 2.87 -3.36 0.01
CA GLN A 14 2.78 -3.74 -1.41
C GLN A 14 2.72 -5.26 -1.57
N SER A 15 3.59 -6.00 -0.87
CA SER A 15 3.59 -7.46 -0.94
C SER A 15 2.27 -8.07 -0.44
N SER A 16 1.71 -7.54 0.65
CA SER A 16 0.42 -8.01 1.18
C SER A 16 -0.74 -7.70 0.23
N LEU A 17 -0.77 -6.50 -0.37
CA LEU A 17 -1.79 -6.12 -1.36
C LEU A 17 -1.78 -7.04 -2.57
N ILE A 18 -0.61 -7.30 -3.15
CA ILE A 18 -0.49 -8.15 -4.35
C ILE A 18 -0.88 -9.60 -4.02
N ASN A 19 -0.46 -10.11 -2.87
CA ASN A 19 -0.83 -11.47 -2.46
C ASN A 19 -2.34 -11.64 -2.26
N ALA A 20 -2.99 -10.65 -1.63
CA ALA A 20 -4.43 -10.72 -1.34
C ALA A 20 -5.33 -10.47 -2.56
N THR A 21 -4.91 -9.59 -3.48
CA THR A 21 -5.76 -9.13 -4.59
C THR A 21 -5.48 -9.81 -5.93
N GLY A 22 -4.26 -10.34 -6.11
CA GLY A 22 -3.79 -10.80 -7.43
C GLY A 22 -3.68 -9.68 -8.47
N ALA A 23 -3.74 -8.41 -8.06
CA ALA A 23 -3.58 -7.28 -8.96
C ALA A 23 -2.16 -7.22 -9.56
N GLN A 24 -2.00 -6.49 -10.66
CA GLN A 24 -0.69 -6.28 -11.26
C GLN A 24 0.23 -5.54 -10.28
N ASN A 25 1.43 -6.09 -10.04
CA ASN A 25 2.41 -5.46 -9.18
C ASN A 25 3.10 -4.28 -9.89
N GLN A 26 2.75 -3.05 -9.49
CA GLN A 26 3.37 -1.81 -9.99
C GLN A 26 4.64 -1.40 -9.24
N GLY A 27 5.01 -2.14 -8.19
CA GLY A 27 6.19 -1.91 -7.36
C GLY A 27 6.09 -0.66 -6.47
N VAL A 28 7.10 -0.49 -5.61
CA VAL A 28 7.27 0.70 -4.77
C VAL A 28 7.98 1.79 -5.58
N LYS A 29 7.45 3.02 -5.54
CA LYS A 29 8.01 4.18 -6.25
C LYS A 29 8.35 5.29 -5.27
N ARG A 30 9.48 5.96 -5.49
CA ARG A 30 9.87 7.16 -4.72
C ARG A 30 9.43 8.42 -5.46
N GLN A 31 8.69 9.26 -4.75
CA GLN A 31 8.12 10.52 -5.24
C GLN A 31 8.17 11.55 -4.11
N THR A 32 8.17 12.83 -4.45
CA THR A 32 8.31 13.94 -3.48
C THR A 32 6.97 14.60 -3.14
N PHE A 33 5.96 13.79 -2.84
CA PHE A 33 4.66 14.31 -2.39
C PHE A 33 4.78 14.97 -1.02
N ALA A 34 4.13 16.14 -0.86
CA ALA A 34 4.20 16.91 0.39
C ALA A 34 3.78 16.07 1.61
N VAL A 35 2.71 15.27 1.48
CA VAL A 35 2.22 14.38 2.56
C VAL A 35 3.25 13.32 3.00
N LEU A 36 4.22 12.97 2.16
CA LEU A 36 5.29 12.02 2.48
C LEU A 36 6.59 12.71 2.94
N ARG A 37 6.80 13.94 2.49
CA ARG A 37 8.01 14.73 2.78
C ARG A 37 7.90 15.50 4.10
N GLU A 38 6.78 16.15 4.35
CA GLU A 38 6.56 17.06 5.49
C GLU A 38 6.13 16.35 6.78
N THR A 39 6.30 15.03 6.84
CA THR A 39 5.98 14.19 8.00
C THR A 39 7.24 13.69 8.70
N THR A 40 7.19 13.63 10.02
CA THR A 40 8.30 13.16 10.87
C THR A 40 8.34 11.64 11.02
N ALA A 41 7.22 10.95 10.77
CA ALA A 41 7.09 9.50 10.84
C ALA A 41 7.43 8.82 9.49
N PRO A 42 7.66 7.48 9.48
CA PRO A 42 7.58 6.70 8.25
C PRO A 42 6.19 6.85 7.62
N ALA A 43 6.13 7.18 6.34
CA ALA A 43 4.89 7.40 5.60
C ALA A 43 4.95 6.79 4.19
N VAL A 44 3.77 6.40 3.70
CA VAL A 44 3.54 5.83 2.36
C VAL A 44 2.22 6.37 1.79
N LEU A 45 2.11 6.46 0.47
CA LEU A 45 0.88 6.73 -0.26
C LEU A 45 0.58 5.50 -1.10
N LEU A 46 -0.67 5.02 -1.06
CA LEU A 46 -1.09 3.80 -1.72
C LEU A 46 -2.00 4.14 -2.90
N GLU A 47 -1.62 3.69 -4.09
CA GLU A 47 -2.48 3.70 -5.27
C GLU A 47 -3.13 2.31 -5.39
N LEU A 48 -4.43 2.20 -5.08
CA LEU A 48 -5.12 0.91 -4.93
C LEU A 48 -5.71 0.36 -6.24
N GLY A 49 -5.63 1.13 -7.32
CA GLY A 49 -6.06 0.78 -8.66
C GLY A 49 -6.41 2.02 -9.49
N PHE A 50 -6.74 1.83 -10.76
CA PHE A 50 -7.01 2.90 -11.71
C PHE A 50 -8.52 3.05 -11.96
N LEU A 51 -9.11 4.16 -11.51
CA LEU A 51 -10.52 4.48 -11.83
C LEU A 51 -10.74 4.76 -13.33
N SER A 52 -9.69 5.11 -14.08
CA SER A 52 -9.73 5.25 -15.53
C SER A 52 -9.85 3.92 -16.27
N ASN A 53 -9.58 2.79 -15.61
CA ASN A 53 -9.82 1.45 -16.13
C ASN A 53 -11.21 0.98 -15.65
N PRO A 54 -12.21 0.78 -16.54
CA PRO A 54 -13.57 0.42 -16.13
C PRO A 54 -13.67 -0.87 -15.31
N GLN A 55 -12.80 -1.86 -15.57
CA GLN A 55 -12.80 -3.13 -14.83
C GLN A 55 -12.24 -2.96 -13.41
N GLU A 56 -11.21 -2.14 -13.25
CA GLU A 56 -10.68 -1.81 -11.92
C GLU A 56 -11.64 -0.91 -11.14
N ALA A 57 -12.22 0.10 -11.78
CA ALA A 57 -13.22 0.97 -11.18
C ALA A 57 -14.43 0.17 -10.65
N ALA A 58 -14.95 -0.77 -11.44
CA ALA A 58 -16.05 -1.63 -11.02
C ALA A 58 -15.69 -2.46 -9.77
N ARG A 59 -14.48 -3.05 -9.73
CA ARG A 59 -14.00 -3.82 -8.57
C ARG A 59 -13.81 -2.93 -7.34
N LEU A 60 -13.15 -1.78 -7.49
CA LEU A 60 -12.92 -0.80 -6.43
C LEU A 60 -14.22 -0.28 -5.79
N ASN A 61 -15.33 -0.31 -6.53
CA ASN A 61 -16.64 0.09 -6.04
C ASN A 61 -17.39 -1.01 -5.27
N THR A 62 -16.81 -2.20 -5.10
CA THR A 62 -17.42 -3.30 -4.34
C THR A 62 -16.91 -3.33 -2.90
N SER A 63 -17.83 -3.54 -1.95
CA SER A 63 -17.47 -3.67 -0.52
C SER A 63 -16.52 -4.84 -0.27
N ALA A 64 -16.72 -5.98 -0.95
CA ALA A 64 -15.86 -7.14 -0.81
C ALA A 64 -14.40 -6.86 -1.20
N TYR A 65 -14.17 -6.13 -2.29
CA TYR A 65 -12.82 -5.78 -2.71
C TYR A 65 -12.20 -4.72 -1.79
N GLN A 66 -12.98 -3.74 -1.33
CA GLN A 66 -12.52 -2.75 -0.33
C GLN A 66 -12.11 -3.42 0.98
N GLU A 67 -12.87 -4.41 1.44
CA GLU A 67 -12.55 -5.21 2.63
C GLU A 67 -11.27 -6.02 2.44
N THR A 68 -11.06 -6.58 1.25
CA THR A 68 -9.82 -7.29 0.90
C THR A 68 -8.62 -6.35 0.95
N LEU A 69 -8.74 -5.14 0.37
CA LEU A 69 -7.69 -4.11 0.42
C LEU A 69 -7.39 -3.67 1.85
N ALA A 70 -8.42 -3.37 2.65
CA ALA A 70 -8.26 -2.94 4.04
C ALA A 70 -7.52 -4.00 4.87
N ASN A 71 -7.93 -5.27 4.77
CA ASN A 71 -7.29 -6.39 5.47
C ASN A 71 -5.84 -6.59 5.02
N ALA A 72 -5.55 -6.45 3.72
CA ALA A 72 -4.20 -6.54 3.19
C ALA A 72 -3.29 -5.41 3.69
N ILE A 73 -3.81 -4.18 3.79
CA ILE A 73 -3.10 -3.02 4.34
C ILE A 73 -2.76 -3.29 5.81
N VAL A 74 -3.73 -3.73 6.62
CA VAL A 74 -3.52 -4.08 8.03
C VAL A 74 -2.47 -5.19 8.17
N ALA A 75 -2.54 -6.24 7.34
CA ALA A 75 -1.56 -7.32 7.34
C ALA A 75 -0.14 -6.82 7.00
N GLY A 76 -0.02 -5.93 6.01
CA GLY A 76 1.24 -5.29 5.66
C GLY A 76 1.83 -4.44 6.79
N ILE A 77 1.00 -3.65 7.47
CA ILE A 77 1.41 -2.85 8.64
C ILE A 77 1.87 -3.76 9.79
N LYS A 78 1.12 -4.82 10.10
CA LYS A 78 1.52 -5.80 11.11
C LYS A 78 2.86 -6.45 10.78
N ARG A 79 3.08 -6.81 9.52
CA ARG A 79 4.35 -7.37 9.03
C ARG A 79 5.51 -6.38 9.16
N TYR A 80 5.28 -5.10 8.90
CA TYR A 80 6.30 -4.07 9.10
C TYR A 80 6.76 -4.03 10.57
N TYR A 81 5.83 -4.07 11.53
CA TYR A 81 6.18 -4.07 12.95
C TYR A 81 6.83 -5.37 13.42
N SER A 82 6.50 -6.52 12.84
CA SER A 82 7.12 -7.80 13.20
C SER A 82 8.60 -7.92 12.81
N ILE A 83 9.13 -7.01 11.99
CA ILE A 83 10.55 -6.97 11.64
C ILE A 83 11.41 -6.43 12.80
N TYR A 84 10.80 -5.65 13.70
CA TYR A 84 11.51 -4.95 14.78
C TYR A 84 11.23 -5.55 16.17
N ASN A 85 10.40 -6.60 16.25
CA ASN A 85 10.19 -7.41 17.45
C ASN A 85 11.03 -8.68 17.36
#